data_AF-A0A960T3Y2-F1
#
_entry.id   AF-A0A960T3Y2-F1
#
_cell.length_a   1.000
_cell.length_b   1.000
_cell.length_c   1.000
_cell.angle_alpha   90.00
_cell.angle_beta   90.00
_cell.angle_gamma   90.00
#
_symmetry.space_group_name_H-M   'P 1'
#
loop_
_entity.id
_entity.type
_entity.pdbx_description
1 polymer ?
#
loop_
_entity_poly.entity_id
_entity_poly.type
_entity_poly.pdbx_seq_one_letter_code
_entity_poly.pdbx_strand_id
1 'polypeptide(L)'
;MLEFFRRYQKFFYIVITTVIIISFSFFGTYGTLTKGGGEDKAAFTAIDGRSIPRSELERMVVFLQTDRDDKRNLGGLWGPNFLNDGVVAHDFLETGIAAQLLSSFQTDIASDLEQRQQRERTFRPYQHPDAGFLSAELAWSYFVPDLKGAYDRLRQQEDASSPDAIAARIDLYLQERKFPASSLRQVLRYQERQYEWLRNDPRLVHEDLSLFRYHTVDDWFGTRFMHLVAQFIMNGATLATERGYSVSADEALVELMRINDRRFQEIAQNPDLEVT
;
A
#
# COMPACT_ATOMS: atom_id res chain seq x y z
N MET A 1 -45.38 -21.69 2.28
CA MET A 1 -44.36 -20.67 1.95
C MET A 1 -44.15 -20.49 0.44
N LEU A 2 -44.01 -21.56 -0.36
CA LEU A 2 -43.85 -21.46 -1.82
C LEU A 2 -45.07 -20.85 -2.56
N GLU A 3 -46.30 -21.11 -2.11
CA GLU A 3 -47.51 -20.51 -2.71
C GLU A 3 -47.62 -18.99 -2.48
N PHE A 4 -47.16 -18.49 -1.34
CA PHE A 4 -47.14 -17.05 -1.04
C PHE A 4 -46.17 -16.32 -1.98
N PHE A 5 -44.97 -16.88 -2.16
CA PHE A 5 -44.00 -16.38 -3.14
C PHE A 5 -44.53 -16.41 -4.57
N ARG A 6 -45.29 -17.45 -4.93
CA ARG A 6 -45.87 -17.58 -6.28
C ARG A 6 -47.04 -16.61 -6.52
N ARG A 7 -47.85 -16.34 -5.49
CA ARG A 7 -49.01 -15.41 -5.58
C ARG A 7 -48.57 -13.96 -5.71
N TYR A 8 -47.48 -13.57 -5.06
CA TYR A 8 -46.96 -12.19 -5.07
C TYR A 8 -45.70 -12.01 -5.94
N GLN A 9 -45.34 -13.00 -6.75
CA GLN A 9 -44.14 -12.98 -7.59
C GLN A 9 -44.03 -11.72 -8.46
N LYS A 10 -45.15 -11.31 -9.09
CA LYS A 10 -45.19 -10.08 -9.91
C LYS A 10 -44.96 -8.81 -9.08
N PHE A 11 -45.47 -8.77 -7.85
CA PHE A 11 -45.31 -7.63 -6.95
C PHE A 11 -43.86 -7.51 -6.47
N PHE A 12 -43.25 -8.63 -6.05
CA PHE A 12 -41.82 -8.66 -5.69
C PHE A 12 -40.93 -8.27 -6.87
N TYR A 13 -41.23 -8.73 -8.08
CA TYR A 13 -40.44 -8.38 -9.26
C TYR A 13 -40.46 -6.87 -9.54
N ILE A 14 -41.62 -6.23 -9.43
CA ILE A 14 -41.77 -4.78 -9.61
C ILE A 14 -41.01 -4.03 -8.51
N VAL A 15 -41.14 -4.44 -7.25
CA VAL A 15 -40.45 -3.80 -6.12
C VAL A 15 -38.93 -3.92 -6.26
N ILE A 16 -38.42 -5.12 -6.54
CA ILE A 16 -36.98 -5.36 -6.71
C ILE A 16 -36.45 -4.59 -7.92
N THR A 17 -37.16 -4.59 -9.05
CA THR A 17 -36.75 -3.82 -10.24
C THR A 17 -36.73 -2.32 -9.95
N THR A 18 -37.71 -1.80 -9.20
CA THR A 18 -37.74 -0.38 -8.79
C THR A 18 -36.58 -0.06 -7.85
N VAL A 19 -36.29 -0.92 -6.87
CA VAL A 19 -35.15 -0.75 -5.95
C VAL A 19 -33.82 -0.81 -6.70
N ILE A 20 -33.67 -1.70 -7.67
CA ILE A 20 -32.48 -1.79 -8.53
C ILE A 20 -32.34 -0.52 -9.38
N ILE A 21 -33.41 -0.06 -10.05
CA ILE A 21 -33.39 1.16 -10.86
C ILE A 21 -33.09 2.39 -10.00
N ILE A 22 -33.70 2.52 -8.83
CA ILE A 22 -33.41 3.60 -7.87
C ILE A 22 -31.96 3.47 -7.39
N SER A 23 -31.47 2.27 -7.10
CA SER A 23 -30.08 2.07 -6.67
C SER A 23 -29.09 2.44 -7.76
N PHE A 24 -29.32 2.06 -9.03
CA PHE A 24 -28.48 2.48 -10.15
C PHE A 24 -28.65 3.97 -10.48
N SER A 25 -29.83 4.55 -10.30
CA SER A 25 -30.12 5.97 -10.58
C SER A 25 -29.70 6.92 -9.44
N PHE A 26 -29.52 6.42 -8.21
CA PHE A 26 -29.01 7.20 -7.08
C PHE A 26 -27.56 6.86 -6.73
N PHE A 27 -27.11 5.60 -6.78
CA PHE A 27 -25.71 5.26 -6.52
C PHE A 27 -24.84 5.26 -7.79
N GLY A 28 -25.36 4.86 -8.95
CA GLY A 28 -24.59 4.83 -10.21
C GLY A 28 -24.38 6.21 -10.85
N THR A 29 -25.33 7.14 -10.66
CA THR A 29 -25.29 8.48 -11.26
C THR A 29 -24.88 9.60 -10.31
N TYR A 30 -24.98 9.47 -8.98
CA TYR A 30 -24.37 10.47 -8.08
C TYR A 30 -22.84 10.41 -8.08
N GLY A 31 -22.23 9.26 -8.37
CA GLY A 31 -20.78 9.15 -8.53
C GLY A 31 -20.23 9.81 -9.80
N THR A 32 -21.10 10.13 -10.78
CA THR A 32 -20.69 10.69 -12.08
C THR A 32 -21.25 12.10 -12.36
N LEU A 33 -22.28 12.55 -11.62
CA LEU A 33 -22.86 13.90 -11.72
C LEU A 33 -22.34 14.91 -10.69
N THR A 34 -21.44 14.52 -9.78
CA THR A 34 -20.57 15.49 -9.05
C THR A 34 -19.31 15.84 -9.84
N LYS A 35 -19.39 15.92 -11.18
CA LYS A 35 -18.53 16.82 -11.97
C LYS A 35 -19.11 18.22 -11.97
N GLY A 36 -19.36 18.76 -10.77
CA GLY A 36 -19.50 20.18 -10.54
C GLY A 36 -18.12 20.71 -10.19
N GLY A 37 -17.63 21.70 -10.94
CA GLY A 37 -16.43 22.45 -10.61
C GLY A 37 -16.60 23.19 -9.29
N GLY A 38 -16.40 22.49 -8.18
CA GLY A 38 -16.08 23.12 -6.92
C GLY A 38 -14.66 23.67 -7.03
N GLU A 39 -14.47 24.92 -6.59
CA GLU A 39 -13.12 25.49 -6.47
C GLU A 39 -12.21 24.50 -5.77
N ASP A 40 -11.08 24.19 -6.43
CA ASP A 40 -10.06 23.33 -5.86
C ASP A 40 -9.44 24.04 -4.66
N LYS A 41 -9.77 23.56 -3.46
CA LYS A 41 -9.36 24.19 -2.21
C LYS A 41 -7.85 24.08 -2.06
N ALA A 42 -7.24 25.09 -1.47
CA ALA A 42 -5.86 25.03 -1.03
C ALA A 42 -5.67 23.86 -0.06
N ALA A 43 -4.66 23.02 -0.31
CA ALA A 43 -4.25 21.98 0.61
C ALA A 43 -3.26 22.51 1.65
N PHE A 44 -2.28 23.31 1.22
CA PHE A 44 -1.31 23.97 2.09
C PHE A 44 -0.69 25.19 1.39
N THR A 45 0.06 25.99 2.14
CA THR A 45 0.88 27.08 1.63
C THR A 45 2.34 26.64 1.59
N ALA A 46 2.95 26.68 0.41
CA ALA A 46 4.35 26.35 0.22
C ALA A 46 5.27 27.40 0.88
N ILE A 47 6.56 27.05 1.02
CA ILE A 47 7.57 27.91 1.67
C ILE A 47 7.74 29.30 1.02
N ASP A 48 7.41 29.42 -0.27
CA ASP A 48 7.46 30.66 -1.04
C ASP A 48 6.15 31.47 -0.98
N GLY A 49 5.18 31.01 -0.18
CA GLY A 49 3.88 31.64 0.00
C GLY A 49 2.84 31.24 -1.06
N ARG A 50 3.17 30.39 -2.04
CA ARG A 50 2.18 29.91 -3.02
C ARG A 50 1.17 28.96 -2.37
N SER A 51 -0.09 29.12 -2.72
CA SER A 51 -1.15 28.20 -2.32
C SER A 51 -1.15 26.99 -3.25
N ILE A 52 -0.88 25.80 -2.71
CA ILE A 52 -0.91 24.55 -3.48
C ILE A 52 -2.33 23.98 -3.48
N PRO A 53 -2.94 23.75 -4.65
CA PRO A 53 -4.27 23.18 -4.76
C PRO A 53 -4.29 21.72 -4.29
N ARG A 54 -5.44 21.28 -3.76
CA ARG A 54 -5.58 19.89 -3.31
C ARG A 54 -5.42 18.90 -4.44
N SER A 55 -5.93 19.17 -5.63
CA SER A 55 -5.76 18.23 -6.75
C SER A 55 -4.29 18.01 -7.13
N GLU A 56 -3.42 19.00 -6.95
CA GLU A 56 -1.99 18.86 -7.22
C GLU A 56 -1.30 17.99 -6.16
N LEU A 57 -1.61 18.22 -4.88
CA LEU A 57 -1.13 17.36 -3.79
C LEU A 57 -1.55 15.90 -4.01
N GLU A 58 -2.83 15.67 -4.29
CA GLU A 58 -3.38 14.31 -4.44
C GLU A 58 -2.78 13.59 -5.67
N ARG A 59 -2.47 14.31 -6.76
CA ARG A 59 -1.76 13.72 -7.92
C ARG A 59 -0.36 13.25 -7.55
N MET A 60 0.37 14.03 -6.76
CA MET A 60 1.68 13.64 -6.27
C MET A 60 1.58 12.42 -5.33
N VAL A 61 0.60 12.41 -4.43
CA VAL A 61 0.34 11.27 -3.55
C VAL A 61 0.07 10.00 -4.36
N VAL A 62 -0.82 10.06 -5.35
CA VAL A 62 -1.13 8.92 -6.23
C VAL A 62 0.12 8.45 -6.99
N PHE A 63 0.98 9.35 -7.45
CA PHE A 63 2.24 8.99 -8.10
C PHE A 63 3.20 8.27 -7.14
N LEU A 64 3.27 8.70 -5.88
CA LEU A 64 4.17 8.16 -4.86
C LEU A 64 3.66 6.88 -4.19
N GLN A 65 2.36 6.58 -4.30
CA GLN A 65 1.72 5.44 -3.65
C GLN A 65 2.24 4.08 -4.12
N THR A 66 2.66 4.01 -5.39
CA THR A 66 3.26 2.81 -5.95
C THR A 66 4.61 3.08 -6.59
N ASP A 67 5.47 2.07 -6.61
CA ASP A 67 6.78 2.11 -7.24
C ASP A 67 7.07 0.91 -8.14
N ARG A 68 8.28 0.88 -8.67
CA ARG A 68 8.76 -0.16 -9.59
C ARG A 68 8.76 -1.59 -9.02
N ASP A 69 8.89 -1.75 -7.70
CA ASP A 69 9.00 -3.07 -7.06
C ASP A 69 7.63 -3.62 -6.64
N ASP A 70 6.59 -2.79 -6.67
CA ASP A 70 5.25 -3.18 -6.22
C ASP A 70 4.62 -4.29 -7.05
N LYS A 71 5.01 -4.45 -8.33
CA LYS A 71 4.56 -5.63 -9.12
C LYS A 71 4.95 -6.93 -8.43
N ARG A 72 6.16 -6.98 -7.85
CA ARG A 72 6.67 -8.15 -7.12
C ARG A 72 6.01 -8.29 -5.75
N ASN A 73 5.81 -7.17 -5.06
CA ASN A 73 5.29 -7.15 -3.70
C ASN A 73 3.78 -7.40 -3.63
N LEU A 74 3.03 -6.92 -4.63
CA LEU A 74 1.56 -6.94 -4.68
C LEU A 74 0.97 -7.98 -5.63
N GLY A 75 1.79 -8.88 -6.16
CA GLY A 75 1.33 -9.99 -7.00
C GLY A 75 0.54 -9.53 -8.22
N GLY A 76 0.89 -8.38 -8.79
CA GLY A 76 0.28 -7.84 -10.00
C GLY A 76 -1.12 -7.25 -9.85
N LEU A 77 -1.69 -7.10 -8.64
CA LEU A 77 -2.97 -6.40 -8.45
C LEU A 77 -2.90 -4.93 -8.88
N TRP A 78 -1.74 -4.31 -8.67
CA TRP A 78 -1.41 -2.97 -9.13
C TRP A 78 -0.24 -3.07 -10.10
N GLY A 79 -0.33 -2.35 -11.23
CA GLY A 79 0.77 -2.25 -12.16
C GLY A 79 1.96 -1.52 -11.52
N PRO A 80 3.21 -1.91 -11.83
CA PRO A 80 4.37 -1.20 -11.31
C PRO A 80 4.38 0.23 -11.83
N ASN A 81 4.72 1.18 -10.97
CA ASN A 81 5.03 2.54 -11.41
C ASN A 81 6.52 2.61 -11.76
N PHE A 82 6.89 2.28 -13.00
CA PHE A 82 8.28 2.33 -13.45
C PHE A 82 8.87 3.75 -13.50
N LEU A 83 8.03 4.78 -13.40
CA LEU A 83 8.46 6.17 -13.32
C LEU A 83 8.82 6.58 -11.88
N ASN A 84 8.33 5.84 -10.88
CA ASN A 84 8.73 6.00 -9.48
C ASN A 84 9.74 4.91 -9.14
N ASP A 85 10.98 5.33 -8.93
CA ASP A 85 12.10 4.46 -8.62
C ASP A 85 12.14 4.01 -7.16
N GLY A 86 11.09 4.32 -6.39
CA GLY A 86 10.92 3.93 -5.00
C GLY A 86 11.30 5.03 -4.03
N VAL A 87 11.11 6.31 -4.39
CA VAL A 87 11.49 7.49 -3.58
C VAL A 87 11.07 7.33 -2.11
N VAL A 88 9.84 6.87 -1.84
CA VAL A 88 9.38 6.74 -0.45
C VAL A 88 10.11 5.62 0.29
N ALA A 89 10.37 4.48 -0.35
CA ALA A 89 11.10 3.38 0.27
C ALA A 89 12.60 3.71 0.45
N HIS A 90 13.26 4.15 -0.63
CA HIS A 90 14.70 4.33 -0.65
C HIS A 90 15.13 5.68 -0.07
N ASP A 91 14.50 6.78 -0.46
CA ASP A 91 14.97 8.10 -0.06
C ASP A 91 14.36 8.55 1.27
N PHE A 92 13.16 8.09 1.63
CA PHE A 92 12.51 8.48 2.88
C PHE A 92 12.66 7.44 3.98
N LEU A 93 12.29 6.18 3.72
CA LEU A 93 12.25 5.14 4.74
C LEU A 93 13.65 4.60 5.09
N GLU A 94 14.47 4.27 4.09
CA GLU A 94 15.83 3.72 4.32
C GLU A 94 16.81 4.76 4.90
N THR A 95 16.67 6.04 4.55
CA THR A 95 17.58 7.12 5.03
C THR A 95 17.22 7.66 6.41
N GLY A 96 16.01 7.38 6.91
CA GLY A 96 15.49 7.90 8.17
C GLY A 96 14.73 9.23 8.09
N ILE A 97 14.59 9.85 6.90
CA ILE A 97 13.79 11.07 6.72
C ILE A 97 12.32 10.82 7.14
N ALA A 98 11.75 9.66 6.80
CA ALA A 98 10.39 9.29 7.21
C ALA A 98 10.23 9.27 8.72
N ALA A 99 11.20 8.72 9.47
CA ALA A 99 11.16 8.69 10.93
C ALA A 99 11.18 10.10 11.51
N GLN A 100 11.97 11.01 10.93
CA GLN A 100 12.02 12.41 11.32
C GLN A 100 10.70 13.14 11.02
N LEU A 101 10.09 12.91 9.85
CA LEU A 101 8.79 13.47 9.51
C LEU A 101 7.70 12.98 10.46
N LEU A 102 7.62 11.67 10.67
CA LEU A 102 6.61 11.08 11.54
C LEU A 102 6.74 11.60 12.98
N SER A 103 7.97 11.77 13.48
CA SER A 103 8.23 12.32 14.81
C SER A 103 7.92 13.82 14.90
N SER A 104 8.20 14.59 13.85
CA SER A 104 7.98 16.04 13.84
C SER A 104 6.50 16.42 13.73
N PHE A 105 5.70 15.57 13.08
CA PHE A 105 4.26 15.77 12.87
C PHE A 105 3.42 14.75 13.65
N GLN A 106 3.92 14.27 14.80
CA GLN A 106 3.32 13.20 15.59
C GLN A 106 1.84 13.46 15.91
N THR A 107 1.48 14.71 16.24
CA THR A 107 0.09 15.12 16.53
C THR A 107 -0.85 14.90 15.35
N ASP A 108 -0.35 15.08 14.13
CA ASP A 108 -1.15 15.00 12.92
C ASP A 108 -1.33 13.55 12.46
N ILE A 109 -0.39 12.66 12.78
CA ILE A 109 -0.40 11.26 12.33
C ILE A 109 -0.84 10.26 13.40
N ALA A 110 -0.86 10.64 14.68
CA ALA A 110 -1.08 9.72 15.79
C ALA A 110 -2.36 8.89 15.60
N SER A 111 -3.46 9.53 15.20
CA SER A 111 -4.73 8.84 14.94
C SER A 111 -4.62 7.75 13.86
N ASP A 112 -3.83 7.99 12.82
CA ASP A 112 -3.66 7.06 11.71
C ASP A 112 -2.81 5.86 12.16
N LEU A 113 -1.77 6.10 12.96
CA LEU A 113 -0.90 5.05 13.50
C LEU A 113 -1.60 4.22 14.57
N GLU A 114 -2.41 4.83 15.44
CA GLU A 114 -3.20 4.13 16.47
C GLU A 114 -4.22 3.17 15.84
N GLN A 115 -4.94 3.61 14.80
CA GLN A 115 -5.89 2.75 14.08
C GLN A 115 -5.20 1.53 13.46
N ARG A 116 -3.98 1.70 12.96
CA ARG A 116 -3.16 0.61 12.41
C ARG A 116 -2.70 -0.33 13.51
N GLN A 117 -2.21 0.20 14.62
CA GLN A 117 -1.78 -0.60 15.76
C GLN A 117 -2.89 -1.52 16.28
N GLN A 118 -4.15 -1.08 16.27
CA GLN A 118 -5.28 -1.94 16.62
C GLN A 118 -5.38 -3.17 15.69
N ARG A 119 -5.24 -2.97 14.37
CA ARG A 119 -5.23 -4.07 13.39
C ARG A 119 -4.01 -4.97 13.56
N GLU A 120 -2.84 -4.37 13.73
CA GLU A 120 -1.55 -5.05 13.93
C GLU A 120 -1.58 -5.95 15.19
N ARG A 121 -2.29 -5.53 16.25
CA ARG A 121 -2.47 -6.31 17.49
C ARG A 121 -3.37 -7.53 17.33
N THR A 122 -4.41 -7.43 16.51
CA THR A 122 -5.34 -8.55 16.27
C THR A 122 -4.90 -9.47 15.14
N PHE A 123 -3.95 -9.03 14.31
CA PHE A 123 -3.45 -9.82 13.19
C PHE A 123 -2.88 -11.16 13.65
N ARG A 124 -3.13 -12.18 12.82
CA ARG A 124 -2.61 -13.53 12.98
C ARG A 124 -2.01 -13.93 11.64
N PRO A 125 -0.69 -14.16 11.59
CA PRO A 125 -0.05 -14.68 10.38
C PRO A 125 -0.64 -16.05 10.01
N TYR A 126 -0.54 -16.40 8.73
CA TYR A 126 -1.04 -17.68 8.23
C TYR A 126 -0.45 -18.87 9.01
N GLN A 127 -1.31 -19.84 9.31
CA GLN A 127 -0.95 -21.11 9.91
C GLN A 127 -1.79 -22.23 9.27
N HIS A 128 -1.12 -23.31 8.86
CA HIS A 128 -1.78 -24.46 8.28
C HIS A 128 -2.67 -25.16 9.33
N PRO A 129 -3.91 -25.55 8.99
CA PRO A 129 -4.89 -25.99 9.98
C PRO A 129 -4.54 -27.35 10.58
N ASP A 130 -3.97 -28.24 9.76
CA ASP A 130 -3.60 -29.61 10.17
C ASP A 130 -2.12 -29.75 10.57
N ALA A 131 -1.33 -28.69 10.41
CA ALA A 131 0.13 -28.72 10.61
C ALA A 131 0.63 -27.35 11.09
N GLY A 132 0.39 -27.04 12.37
CA GLY A 132 0.68 -25.71 12.92
C GLY A 132 2.15 -25.24 12.81
N PHE A 133 3.09 -26.15 12.56
CA PHE A 133 4.48 -25.81 12.27
C PHE A 133 4.64 -25.17 10.87
N LEU A 134 3.78 -25.46 9.90
CA LEU A 134 3.71 -24.73 8.64
C LEU A 134 2.99 -23.41 8.87
N SER A 135 3.76 -22.38 9.17
CA SER A 135 3.25 -21.05 9.48
C SER A 135 4.15 -19.97 8.89
N ALA A 136 3.56 -18.80 8.67
CA ALA A 136 4.30 -17.64 8.21
C ALA A 136 5.40 -17.23 9.20
N GLU A 137 5.12 -17.26 10.50
CA GLU A 137 6.12 -16.93 11.53
C GLU A 137 7.31 -17.89 11.53
N LEU A 138 7.08 -19.20 11.32
CA LEU A 138 8.18 -20.16 11.23
C LEU A 138 8.99 -19.93 9.95
N ALA A 139 8.33 -19.69 8.82
CA ALA A 139 9.00 -19.34 7.57
C ALA A 139 9.88 -18.09 7.73
N TRP A 140 9.37 -17.03 8.34
CA TRP A 140 10.15 -15.83 8.64
C TRP A 140 11.35 -16.14 9.53
N SER A 141 11.16 -16.93 10.60
CA SER A 141 12.23 -17.27 11.54
C SER A 141 13.41 -17.98 10.86
N TYR A 142 13.17 -18.83 9.85
CA TYR A 142 14.22 -19.56 9.15
C TYR A 142 14.81 -18.81 7.96
N PHE A 143 13.97 -18.19 7.13
CA PHE A 143 14.40 -17.62 5.86
C PHE A 143 14.71 -16.13 5.95
N VAL A 144 14.07 -15.40 6.87
CA VAL A 144 14.15 -13.93 6.96
C VAL A 144 14.08 -13.48 8.42
N PRO A 145 15.08 -13.86 9.24
CA PRO A 145 15.05 -13.61 10.68
C PRO A 145 14.92 -12.12 11.04
N ASP A 146 15.44 -11.22 10.19
CA ASP A 146 15.29 -9.78 10.36
C ASP A 146 13.82 -9.33 10.27
N LEU A 147 13.04 -9.91 9.35
CA LEU A 147 11.59 -9.65 9.24
C LEU A 147 10.88 -10.13 10.51
N LYS A 148 11.20 -11.33 11.00
CA LYS A 148 10.63 -11.84 12.26
C LYS A 148 10.99 -10.93 13.44
N GLY A 149 12.23 -10.48 13.53
CA GLY A 149 12.69 -9.57 14.57
C GLY A 149 12.02 -8.21 14.52
N ALA A 150 11.81 -7.65 13.33
CA ALA A 150 11.05 -6.40 13.14
C ALA A 150 9.56 -6.58 13.53
N TYR A 151 8.96 -7.71 13.15
CA TYR A 151 7.58 -8.05 13.52
C TYR A 151 7.40 -8.14 15.04
N ASP A 152 8.28 -8.87 15.72
CA ASP A 152 8.23 -9.03 17.18
C ASP A 152 8.44 -7.71 17.91
N ARG A 153 9.40 -6.88 17.44
CA ARG A 153 9.63 -5.55 18.01
C ARG A 153 8.41 -4.65 17.88
N LEU A 154 7.74 -4.63 16.72
CA LEU A 154 6.53 -3.84 16.51
C LEU A 154 5.39 -4.33 17.43
N ARG A 155 5.23 -5.65 17.58
CA ARG A 155 4.22 -6.27 18.43
C ARG A 155 4.38 -5.96 19.92
N GLN A 156 5.60 -5.69 20.37
CA GLN A 156 5.92 -5.34 21.75
C GLN A 156 5.62 -3.87 22.08
N GLN A 157 5.32 -3.03 21.09
CA GLN A 157 5.09 -1.60 21.31
C GLN A 157 3.69 -1.32 21.85
N GLU A 158 3.63 -0.54 22.92
CA GLU A 158 2.38 -0.08 23.50
C GLU A 158 1.85 1.19 22.83
N ASP A 159 2.75 2.11 22.47
CA ASP A 159 2.46 3.39 21.82
C ASP A 159 2.87 3.34 20.34
N ALA A 160 1.88 3.49 19.46
CA ALA A 160 2.04 3.45 18.00
C ALA A 160 2.88 4.59 17.42
N SER A 161 2.98 5.70 18.15
CA SER A 161 3.65 6.93 17.75
C SER A 161 4.99 7.12 18.43
N SER A 162 5.42 6.20 19.28
CA SER A 162 6.75 6.23 19.88
C SER A 162 7.85 6.09 18.80
N PRO A 163 9.04 6.68 18.99
CA PRO A 163 10.15 6.55 18.04
C PRO A 163 10.51 5.09 17.73
N ASP A 164 10.46 4.22 18.75
CA ASP A 164 10.74 2.79 18.60
C ASP A 164 9.66 2.08 17.77
N ALA A 165 8.38 2.43 17.95
CA ALA A 165 7.31 1.89 17.12
C ALA A 165 7.37 2.36 15.67
N ILE A 166 7.71 3.63 15.45
CA ILE A 166 7.94 4.17 14.11
C ILE A 166 9.10 3.42 13.44
N ALA A 167 10.24 3.29 14.12
CA ALA A 167 11.41 2.59 13.59
C ALA A 167 11.11 1.10 13.31
N ALA A 168 10.43 0.41 14.23
CA ALA A 168 10.04 -0.99 14.05
C ALA A 168 9.08 -1.18 12.87
N ARG A 169 8.13 -0.25 12.66
CA ARG A 169 7.19 -0.29 11.54
C ARG A 169 7.90 -0.05 10.21
N ILE A 170 8.81 0.94 10.16
CA ILE A 170 9.62 1.23 8.97
C ILE A 170 10.47 0.02 8.60
N ASP A 171 11.19 -0.56 9.55
CA ASP A 171 12.03 -1.73 9.29
C ASP A 171 11.17 -2.91 8.82
N LEU A 172 10.04 -3.18 9.48
CA LEU A 172 9.16 -4.28 9.08
C LEU A 172 8.66 -4.12 7.63
N TYR A 173 8.25 -2.92 7.23
CA TYR A 173 7.87 -2.61 5.85
C TYR A 173 9.02 -2.90 4.87
N LEU A 174 10.23 -2.41 5.17
CA LEU A 174 11.40 -2.61 4.32
C LEU A 174 11.82 -4.09 4.23
N GLN A 175 11.67 -4.86 5.31
CA GLN A 175 11.93 -6.30 5.29
C GLN A 175 10.87 -7.07 4.51
N GLU A 176 9.59 -6.70 4.59
CA GLU A 176 8.53 -7.33 3.81
C GLU A 176 8.79 -7.21 2.30
N ARG A 177 9.25 -6.05 1.83
CA ARG A 177 9.62 -5.85 0.41
C ARG A 177 10.70 -6.81 -0.07
N LYS A 178 11.60 -7.26 0.82
CA LYS A 178 12.65 -8.24 0.48
C LYS A 178 12.09 -9.66 0.42
N PHE A 179 11.02 -9.94 1.16
CA PHE A 179 10.36 -11.24 1.23
C PHE A 179 8.83 -11.10 1.11
N PRO A 180 8.33 -10.84 -0.11
CA PRO A 180 6.93 -10.54 -0.33
C PRO A 180 6.02 -11.75 -0.11
N ALA A 181 4.72 -11.48 0.03
CA ALA A 181 3.69 -12.51 0.23
C ALA A 181 3.71 -13.63 -0.83
N SER A 182 4.11 -13.31 -2.06
CA SER A 182 4.30 -14.29 -3.15
C SER A 182 5.42 -15.28 -2.86
N SER A 183 6.56 -14.82 -2.35
CA SER A 183 7.68 -15.66 -1.91
C SER A 183 7.31 -16.49 -0.69
N LEU A 184 6.62 -15.90 0.29
CA LEU A 184 6.11 -16.64 1.44
C LEU A 184 5.18 -17.78 1.01
N ARG A 185 4.27 -17.52 0.07
CA ARG A 185 3.38 -18.55 -0.50
C ARG A 185 4.17 -19.69 -1.14
N GLN A 186 5.22 -19.37 -1.91
CA GLN A 186 6.06 -20.39 -2.54
C GLN A 186 6.76 -21.27 -1.49
N VAL A 187 7.33 -20.66 -0.44
CA VAL A 187 7.96 -21.40 0.67
C VAL A 187 6.97 -22.32 1.36
N LEU A 188 5.78 -21.81 1.73
CA LEU A 188 4.77 -22.60 2.43
C LEU A 188 4.27 -23.76 1.56
N ARG A 189 4.00 -23.53 0.26
CA ARG A 189 3.60 -24.58 -0.68
C ARG A 189 4.69 -25.61 -0.91
N TYR A 190 5.95 -25.18 -0.93
CA TYR A 190 7.08 -26.09 -1.04
C TYR A 190 7.16 -26.99 0.19
N GLN A 191 7.08 -26.41 1.40
CA GLN A 191 7.09 -27.17 2.64
C GLN A 191 5.89 -28.12 2.77
N GLU A 192 4.69 -27.68 2.40
CA GLU A 192 3.48 -28.50 2.39
C GLU A 192 3.66 -29.76 1.52
N ARG A 193 4.27 -29.63 0.34
CA ARG A 193 4.54 -30.75 -0.57
C ARG A 193 5.59 -31.73 -0.07
N GLN A 194 6.40 -31.37 0.94
CA GLN A 194 7.39 -32.27 1.52
C GLN A 194 6.76 -33.33 2.44
N TYR A 195 5.51 -33.15 2.86
CA TYR A 195 4.83 -34.05 3.79
C TYR A 195 3.68 -34.79 3.09
N GLU A 196 3.90 -36.06 2.75
CA GLU A 196 2.90 -36.89 2.03
C GLU A 196 1.58 -37.07 2.80
N TRP A 197 1.61 -37.01 4.13
CA TRP A 197 0.44 -37.15 4.99
C TRP A 197 -0.41 -35.87 5.05
N LEU A 198 0.13 -34.73 4.62
CA LEU A 198 -0.52 -33.44 4.70
C LEU A 198 -1.33 -33.18 3.42
N ARG A 199 -2.59 -32.77 3.58
CA ARG A 199 -3.41 -32.34 2.45
C ARG A 199 -3.09 -30.89 2.13
N ASN A 200 -3.06 -30.56 0.84
CA ASN A 200 -2.89 -29.16 0.41
C ASN A 200 -4.01 -28.28 0.98
N ASP A 201 -3.68 -27.20 1.68
CA ASP A 201 -4.61 -26.20 2.14
C ASP A 201 -5.05 -25.31 0.96
N PRO A 202 -6.32 -25.38 0.53
CA PRO A 202 -6.81 -24.55 -0.58
C PRO A 202 -6.74 -23.05 -0.25
N ARG A 203 -6.72 -22.67 1.03
CA ARG A 203 -6.59 -21.25 1.42
C ARG A 203 -5.24 -20.68 1.03
N LEU A 204 -4.17 -21.47 1.04
CA LEU A 204 -2.82 -21.01 0.70
C LEU A 204 -2.72 -20.45 -0.73
N VAL A 205 -3.63 -20.86 -1.62
CA VAL A 205 -3.71 -20.39 -3.01
C VAL A 205 -4.35 -19.00 -3.10
N HIS A 206 -5.35 -18.71 -2.27
CA HIS A 206 -6.23 -17.55 -2.42
C HIS A 206 -6.11 -16.53 -1.29
N GLU A 207 -5.58 -16.94 -0.15
CA GLU A 207 -5.43 -16.08 1.02
C GLU A 207 -4.33 -15.04 0.77
N ASP A 208 -4.62 -13.83 1.22
CA ASP A 208 -3.65 -12.76 1.27
C ASP A 208 -2.68 -13.01 2.44
N LEU A 209 -1.43 -13.25 2.09
CA LEU A 209 -0.35 -13.52 3.04
C LEU A 209 0.46 -12.26 3.38
N SER A 210 0.05 -11.09 2.88
CA SER A 210 0.72 -9.81 3.19
C SER A 210 0.57 -9.48 4.68
N LEU A 211 1.61 -8.90 5.27
CA LEU A 211 1.60 -8.48 6.66
C LEU A 211 0.45 -7.51 6.89
N PHE A 212 -0.38 -7.81 7.88
CA PHE A 212 -1.56 -7.01 8.23
C PHE A 212 -2.59 -6.82 7.11
N ARG A 213 -2.43 -7.53 5.98
CA ARG A 213 -3.13 -7.29 4.71
C ARG A 213 -2.88 -5.89 4.13
N TYR A 214 -1.68 -5.37 4.38
CA TYR A 214 -1.23 -4.09 3.84
C TYR A 214 -0.55 -4.31 2.50
N HIS A 215 -0.74 -3.35 1.60
CA HIS A 215 -0.24 -3.43 0.23
C HIS A 215 0.53 -2.16 -0.13
N THR A 216 0.03 -1.01 0.29
CA THR A 216 0.61 0.28 -0.09
C THR A 216 1.33 0.92 1.09
N VAL A 217 2.23 1.86 0.80
CA VAL A 217 2.81 2.71 1.85
C VAL A 217 1.71 3.42 2.66
N ASP A 218 0.59 3.77 2.01
CA ASP A 218 -0.58 4.34 2.67
C ASP A 218 -1.20 3.38 3.70
N ASP A 219 -1.32 2.09 3.39
CA ASP A 219 -1.81 1.09 4.35
C ASP A 219 -0.90 1.02 5.59
N TRP A 220 0.42 1.13 5.38
CA TRP A 220 1.42 1.07 6.45
C TRP A 220 1.49 2.33 7.32
N PHE A 221 1.43 3.52 6.73
CA PHE A 221 1.75 4.77 7.44
C PHE A 221 0.63 5.80 7.44
N GLY A 222 -0.37 5.65 6.58
CA GLY A 222 -1.52 6.54 6.47
C GLY A 222 -1.40 7.61 5.41
N THR A 223 -2.57 8.05 4.96
CA THR A 223 -2.70 9.09 3.94
C THR A 223 -2.11 10.41 4.40
N ARG A 224 -2.19 10.72 5.69
CA ARG A 224 -1.54 11.91 6.24
C ARG A 224 -0.03 11.87 6.10
N PHE A 225 0.59 10.70 6.29
CA PHE A 225 2.02 10.53 6.04
C PHE A 225 2.35 10.74 4.56
N MET A 226 1.58 10.14 3.65
CA MET A 226 1.80 10.35 2.21
C MET A 226 1.65 11.83 1.80
N HIS A 227 0.72 12.54 2.42
CA HIS A 227 0.58 13.98 2.23
C HIS A 227 1.82 14.74 2.72
N LEU A 228 2.37 14.39 3.89
CA LEU A 228 3.60 15.01 4.41
C LEU A 228 4.80 14.76 3.49
N VAL A 229 4.94 13.54 2.96
CA VAL A 229 5.99 13.21 1.98
C VAL A 229 5.83 14.05 0.72
N ALA A 230 4.62 14.12 0.15
CA ALA A 230 4.36 14.92 -1.04
C ALA A 230 4.62 16.43 -0.80
N GLN A 231 4.20 16.97 0.35
CA GLN A 231 4.49 18.35 0.75
C GLN A 231 5.99 18.60 0.91
N PHE A 232 6.73 17.65 1.49
CA PHE A 232 8.18 17.74 1.64
C PHE A 232 8.86 17.84 0.27
N ILE A 233 8.47 16.97 -0.68
CA ILE A 233 9.01 16.99 -2.04
C ILE A 233 8.69 18.31 -2.75
N MET A 234 7.44 18.78 -2.68
CA MET A 234 7.02 20.04 -3.31
C MET A 234 7.75 21.27 -2.74
N ASN A 235 7.90 21.33 -1.41
CA ASN A 235 8.67 22.40 -0.76
C ASN A 235 10.16 22.29 -1.06
N GLY A 236 10.71 21.07 -1.12
CA GLY A 236 12.10 20.82 -1.52
C GLY A 236 12.39 21.29 -2.95
N ALA A 237 11.49 21.00 -3.90
CA ALA A 237 11.57 21.47 -5.28
C ALA A 237 11.51 23.00 -5.37
N THR A 238 10.64 23.62 -4.56
CA THR A 238 10.55 25.09 -4.45
C THR A 238 11.87 25.69 -3.94
N LEU A 239 12.41 25.13 -2.85
CA LEU A 239 13.69 25.59 -2.27
C LEU A 239 14.86 25.42 -3.25
N ALA A 240 14.89 24.31 -3.99
CA ALA A 240 15.92 24.08 -5.02
C ALA A 240 15.84 25.16 -6.11
N THR A 241 14.63 25.51 -6.54
CA THR A 241 14.38 26.58 -7.52
C THR A 241 14.86 27.93 -7.02
N GLU A 242 14.57 28.29 -5.78
CA GLU A 242 15.08 29.53 -5.15
C GLU A 242 16.60 29.57 -5.07
N ARG A 243 17.25 28.41 -4.92
CA ARG A 243 18.71 28.27 -4.90
C ARG A 243 19.34 28.22 -6.31
N GLY A 244 18.54 28.40 -7.36
CA GLY A 244 19.01 28.45 -8.74
C GLY A 244 19.08 27.09 -9.45
N TYR A 245 18.56 26.02 -8.84
CA TYR A 245 18.39 24.74 -9.53
C TYR A 245 17.06 24.75 -10.28
N SER A 246 17.09 24.68 -11.61
CA SER A 246 15.88 24.56 -12.42
C SER A 246 15.95 23.30 -13.27
N VAL A 247 14.84 22.57 -13.35
CA VAL A 247 14.65 21.47 -14.28
C VAL A 247 13.45 21.82 -15.15
N SER A 248 13.63 21.81 -16.46
CA SER A 248 12.53 21.99 -17.41
C SER A 248 11.62 20.76 -17.44
N ALA A 249 10.37 20.94 -17.86
CA ALA A 249 9.44 19.82 -18.01
C ALA A 249 9.96 18.76 -19.00
N ASP A 250 10.66 19.21 -20.06
CA ASP A 250 11.26 18.32 -21.06
C ASP A 250 12.41 17.50 -20.45
N GLU A 251 13.28 18.11 -19.65
CA GLU A 251 14.36 17.39 -18.94
C GLU A 251 13.79 16.37 -17.95
N ALA A 252 12.77 16.75 -17.17
CA ALA A 252 12.11 15.84 -16.25
C ALA A 252 11.45 14.66 -16.99
N LEU A 253 10.77 14.93 -18.10
CA LEU A 253 10.14 13.88 -18.92
C LEU A 253 11.18 12.93 -19.52
N VAL A 254 12.27 13.46 -20.08
CA VAL A 254 13.37 12.65 -20.63
C VAL A 254 13.99 11.76 -19.55
N GLU A 255 14.18 12.29 -18.34
CA GLU A 255 14.73 11.50 -17.23
C GLU A 255 13.76 10.39 -16.80
N LEU A 256 12.47 10.69 -16.68
CA LEU A 256 11.44 9.69 -16.38
C LEU A 256 11.38 8.58 -17.44
N MET A 257 11.46 8.94 -18.73
CA MET A 257 11.53 7.97 -19.83
C MET A 257 12.81 7.12 -19.74
N ARG A 258 13.95 7.73 -19.42
CA ARG A 258 15.22 7.02 -19.26
C ARG A 258 15.18 6.02 -18.11
N ILE A 259 14.56 6.38 -16.98
CA ILE A 259 14.35 5.49 -15.84
C ILE A 259 13.48 4.30 -16.27
N ASN A 260 12.38 4.57 -16.95
CA ASN A 260 11.47 3.56 -17.46
C ASN A 260 12.16 2.58 -18.44
N ASP A 261 12.91 3.10 -19.41
CA ASP A 261 13.63 2.30 -20.41
C ASP A 261 14.69 1.40 -19.77
N ARG A 262 15.43 1.93 -18.79
CA ARG A 262 16.39 1.12 -18.02
C ARG A 262 15.68 -0.04 -17.32
N ARG A 263 14.50 0.19 -16.74
CA ARG A 263 13.72 -0.86 -16.06
C ARG A 263 13.22 -1.91 -17.04
N PHE A 264 12.71 -1.51 -18.21
CA PHE A 264 12.34 -2.46 -19.25
C PHE A 264 13.52 -3.33 -19.70
N GLN A 265 14.72 -2.76 -19.83
CA GLN A 265 15.92 -3.52 -20.15
C GLN A 265 16.33 -4.50 -19.04
N GLU A 266 16.27 -4.08 -17.78
CA GLU A 266 16.57 -4.94 -16.63
C GLU A 266 15.60 -6.13 -16.54
N ILE A 267 14.30 -5.90 -16.74
CA ILE A 267 13.28 -6.95 -16.75
C ILE A 267 13.51 -7.90 -17.94
N ALA A 268 13.81 -7.37 -19.13
CA ALA A 268 14.08 -8.20 -20.31
C ALA A 268 15.33 -9.09 -20.14
N GLN A 269 16.33 -8.63 -19.38
CA GLN A 269 17.55 -9.38 -19.09
C GLN A 269 17.38 -10.39 -17.95
N ASN A 270 16.39 -10.18 -17.07
CA ASN A 270 16.10 -11.05 -15.94
C ASN A 270 14.59 -11.33 -15.87
N PRO A 271 14.09 -12.30 -16.66
CA PRO A 271 12.65 -12.60 -16.73
C PRO A 271 12.05 -13.04 -15.40
N ASP A 272 12.88 -13.50 -14.45
CA ASP A 272 12.43 -13.84 -13.09
C ASP A 272 11.98 -12.60 -12.29
N LEU A 273 12.27 -11.39 -12.78
CA LEU A 273 11.68 -10.13 -12.28
C LEU A 273 10.24 -9.93 -12.79
N GLU A 274 9.83 -10.61 -13.87
CA GLU A 274 8.42 -10.77 -14.23
C GLU A 274 7.82 -11.88 -13.35
N VAL A 275 7.32 -11.50 -12.17
CA VAL A 275 6.54 -12.43 -11.36
C VAL A 275 5.35 -12.93 -12.19
N THR A 276 5.28 -14.25 -12.37
CA THR A 276 4.16 -15.01 -12.97
C THR A 276 3.01 -15.17 -11.99
#